data_AF-A0A6B3N2P4-F1
#
_entry.id   AF-A0A6B3N2P4-F1
#
_cell.length_a   1.000
_cell.length_b   1.000
_cell.length_c   1.000
_cell.angle_alpha   90.00
_cell.angle_beta   90.00
_cell.angle_gamma   90.00
#
_symmetry.space_group_name_H-M   'P 1'
#
loop_
_entity.id
_entity.type
_entity.pdbx_description
1 polymer ?
#
loop_
_entity_poly.entity_id
_entity_poly.type
_entity_poly.pdbx_seq_one_letter_code
_entity_poly.pdbx_strand_id
1 'polypeptide(L)'
;MTLKRRDFLLFLSASALTIACNPQRQTSQAPISSPKPTDSQLSFKPVKGPMPLSVDNLTPEEQISEYVNYTVVDELLLPEGFTYDVVAV
;
A
#
# COMPACT_ATOMS: atom_id res chain seq x y z
N MET A 1 -36.57 23.88 -37.37
CA MET A 1 -35.30 23.13 -37.47
C MET A 1 -35.36 21.97 -36.50
N THR A 2 -35.33 20.73 -36.98
CA THR A 2 -35.40 19.53 -36.12
C THR A 2 -33.99 19.01 -35.89
N LEU A 3 -33.55 19.04 -34.63
CA LEU A 3 -32.23 18.56 -34.23
C LEU A 3 -32.21 17.03 -34.38
N LYS A 4 -31.28 16.50 -35.18
CA LYS A 4 -31.20 15.06 -35.42
C LYS A 4 -30.65 14.39 -34.16
N ARG A 5 -31.26 13.27 -33.76
CA ARG A 5 -30.86 12.47 -32.58
C ARG A 5 -29.37 12.11 -32.57
N ARG A 6 -28.76 11.91 -33.74
CA ARG A 6 -27.32 11.63 -33.87
C ARG A 6 -26.45 12.80 -33.44
N ASP A 7 -26.82 14.03 -33.80
CA ASP A 7 -26.05 15.23 -33.48
C ASP A 7 -26.16 15.55 -31.98
N PHE A 8 -27.33 15.28 -31.39
CA PHE A 8 -27.52 15.33 -29.94
C PHE A 8 -26.64 14.30 -29.19
N LEU A 9 -26.59 13.05 -29.67
CA LEU A 9 -25.76 12.01 -29.06
C LEU A 9 -24.26 12.28 -29.24
N LEU A 10 -23.86 12.88 -30.37
CA LEU A 10 -22.48 13.32 -30.60
C LEU A 10 -22.08 14.41 -29.60
N PHE A 11 -22.97 15.38 -29.35
CA PHE A 11 -22.74 16.42 -28.35
C PHE A 11 -22.70 15.88 -26.91
N LEU A 12 -23.60 14.95 -26.58
CA LEU A 12 -23.67 14.31 -25.26
C LEU A 12 -22.41 13.48 -24.94
N SER A 13 -21.92 12.72 -25.92
CA SER A 13 -20.71 11.89 -25.75
C SER A 13 -19.43 12.72 -25.69
N ALA A 14 -19.32 13.77 -26.52
CA ALA A 14 -18.15 14.66 -26.52
C ALA A 14 -17.97 15.42 -25.18
N SER A 15 -19.06 15.82 -24.53
CA SER A 15 -19.02 16.52 -23.24
C SER A 15 -18.74 15.60 -22.04
N ALA A 16 -19.14 14.32 -22.10
CA ALA A 16 -18.89 13.38 -21.00
C ALA A 16 -17.42 12.96 -20.88
N LEU A 17 -16.67 12.88 -21.99
CA LEU A 17 -15.25 12.50 -21.99
C LEU A 17 -14.32 13.58 -21.43
N THR A 18 -14.67 14.87 -21.56
CA THR A 18 -13.81 15.97 -21.11
C THR A 18 -13.79 16.15 -19.59
N ILE A 19 -14.84 15.73 -18.87
CA ILE A 19 -14.89 15.81 -17.40
C ILE A 19 -14.10 14.66 -16.75
N ALA A 20 -14.03 13.50 -17.41
CA ALA A 20 -13.33 12.32 -16.90
C ALA A 20 -11.81 12.31 -17.22
N CYS A 21 -11.38 12.98 -18.30
CA CYS A 21 -9.97 13.12 -18.68
C CYS A 21 -9.39 14.47 -18.24
N ASN A 22 -9.57 14.85 -16.98
CA ASN A 22 -8.71 15.85 -16.36
C ASN A 22 -7.59 15.11 -15.61
N PRO A 23 -6.42 14.88 -16.24
CA PRO A 23 -5.27 14.40 -15.48
C PRO A 23 -4.86 15.54 -14.56
N GLN A 24 -4.72 15.24 -13.27
CA GLN A 24 -3.96 16.05 -12.34
C GLN A 24 -4.67 17.30 -11.77
N ARG A 25 -5.66 17.09 -10.91
CA ARG A 25 -5.66 17.87 -9.66
C ARG A 25 -4.57 17.28 -8.77
N GLN A 26 -3.40 17.91 -8.79
CA GLN A 26 -2.51 17.91 -7.63
C GLN A 26 -3.32 18.50 -6.47
N THR A 27 -4.03 17.64 -5.75
CA THR A 27 -4.24 17.89 -4.34
C THR A 27 -2.83 17.96 -3.78
N SER A 28 -2.40 19.17 -3.41
CA SER A 28 -1.30 19.37 -2.49
C SER A 28 -1.71 18.72 -1.17
N GLN A 29 -1.63 17.39 -1.11
CA GLN A 29 -1.34 16.73 0.14
C GLN A 29 -0.01 17.35 0.56
N ALA A 30 -0.07 18.20 1.58
CA ALA A 30 1.14 18.55 2.31
C ALA A 30 1.90 17.23 2.53
N PRO A 31 3.22 17.20 2.31
CA PRO A 31 3.98 16.01 2.65
C PRO A 31 3.72 15.79 4.14
N ILE A 32 2.87 14.81 4.46
CA ILE A 32 2.89 14.19 5.77
C ILE A 32 4.28 13.61 5.77
N SER A 33 5.20 14.34 6.39
CA SER A 33 6.57 13.89 6.60
C SER A 33 6.41 12.56 7.30
N SER A 34 6.49 11.48 6.52
CA SER A 34 6.54 10.15 7.06
C SER A 34 7.74 10.21 7.99
N PRO A 35 7.57 9.99 9.31
CA PRO A 35 8.70 10.05 10.21
C PRO A 35 9.75 9.15 9.59
N LYS A 36 10.93 9.74 9.33
CA LYS A 36 12.09 8.99 8.86
C LYS A 36 12.13 7.75 9.74
N PRO A 37 12.07 6.53 9.18
CA PRO A 37 12.07 5.32 9.96
C PRO A 37 13.33 5.34 10.79
N THR A 38 13.15 5.75 12.05
CA THR A 38 14.11 5.52 13.10
C THR A 38 14.22 4.02 13.14
N ASP A 39 15.45 3.50 13.14
CA ASP A 39 15.71 2.14 13.61
C ASP A 39 15.18 2.08 15.04
N SER A 40 13.88 1.84 15.19
CA SER A 40 13.25 1.58 16.45
C SER A 40 13.88 0.27 16.85
N GLN A 41 14.84 0.35 17.76
CA GLN A 41 15.48 -0.79 18.36
C GLN A 41 14.42 -1.48 19.22
N LEU A 42 13.51 -2.18 18.53
CA LEU A 42 12.49 -3.00 19.14
C LEU A 42 13.23 -4.03 20.00
N SER A 43 12.73 -4.25 21.21
CA SER A 43 13.27 -5.29 22.10
C SER A 43 13.03 -6.71 21.55
N PHE A 44 12.31 -6.83 20.44
CA PHE A 44 12.01 -8.07 19.74
C PHE A 44 12.23 -7.92 18.24
N LYS A 45 12.43 -9.06 17.57
CA LYS A 45 12.53 -9.12 16.10
C LYS A 45 11.14 -9.37 15.50
N PRO A 46 10.59 -8.44 14.71
CA PRO A 46 9.29 -8.64 14.08
C PRO A 46 9.34 -9.76 13.05
N VAL A 47 8.23 -10.47 12.91
CA VAL A 47 8.07 -11.52 11.90
C VAL A 47 7.85 -10.88 10.54
N LYS A 48 8.61 -11.35 9.55
CA LYS A 48 8.53 -10.83 8.18
C LYS A 48 7.23 -11.30 7.50
N GLY A 49 6.44 -10.34 7.04
CA GLY A 49 5.24 -10.60 6.24
C GLY A 49 5.55 -10.77 4.75
N PRO A 50 4.54 -11.18 3.94
CA PRO A 50 4.69 -11.32 2.50
C PRO A 50 4.71 -9.97 1.76
N MET A 51 4.35 -8.88 2.43
CA MET A 51 4.26 -7.55 1.84
C MET A 51 5.37 -6.66 2.39
N PRO A 52 6.16 -6.03 1.51
CA PRO A 52 7.14 -5.04 1.92
C PRO A 52 6.45 -3.77 2.40
N LEU A 53 6.92 -3.22 3.51
CA LEU A 53 6.37 -2.03 4.12
C LEU A 53 7.34 -0.86 3.95
N SER A 54 6.81 0.36 3.93
CA SER A 54 7.64 1.57 3.81
C SER A 54 8.59 1.78 4.99
N VAL A 55 8.37 1.09 6.11
CA VAL A 55 9.24 1.13 7.29
C VAL A 55 10.54 0.34 7.10
N ASP A 56 10.59 -0.55 6.11
CA ASP A 56 11.73 -1.45 5.88
C ASP A 56 12.92 -0.75 5.18
N ASN A 57 12.74 0.49 4.67
CA ASN A 57 13.76 1.29 3.96
C ASN A 57 14.45 0.59 2.77
N LEU A 58 13.82 -0.42 2.19
CA LEU A 58 14.40 -1.14 1.07
C LEU A 58 14.26 -0.34 -0.22
N THR A 59 15.31 -0.38 -1.04
CA THR A 59 15.22 0.07 -2.43
C THR A 59 14.31 -0.86 -3.23
N PRO A 60 13.76 -0.43 -4.38
CA PRO A 60 12.90 -1.29 -5.21
C PRO A 60 13.56 -2.60 -5.63
N GLU A 61 14.88 -2.60 -5.85
CA GLU A 61 15.64 -3.80 -6.22
C GLU A 61 15.79 -4.76 -5.03
N GLU A 62 16.12 -4.23 -3.85
CA GLU A 62 16.21 -5.00 -2.60
C GLU A 62 14.86 -5.62 -2.25
N GLN A 63 13.78 -4.85 -2.36
CA GLN A 63 12.41 -5.30 -2.13
C GLN A 63 12.06 -6.54 -2.98
N ILE A 64 12.43 -6.54 -4.26
CA ILE A 64 12.19 -7.69 -5.14
C ILE A 64 13.01 -8.88 -4.64
N SER A 65 14.32 -8.72 -4.44
CA SER A 65 15.18 -9.83 -4.03
C SER A 65 14.78 -10.44 -2.68
N GLU A 66 14.30 -9.60 -1.77
CA GLU A 66 14.08 -9.94 -0.37
C GLU A 66 12.66 -10.49 -0.10
N TYR A 67 11.67 -10.17 -0.95
CA TYR A 67 10.27 -10.65 -0.81
C TYR A 67 9.86 -11.66 -1.88
N VAL A 68 10.74 -12.06 -2.80
CA VAL A 68 10.46 -13.12 -3.80
C VAL A 68 10.09 -14.45 -3.12
N ASN A 69 10.76 -14.78 -2.02
CA ASN A 69 10.44 -15.97 -1.22
C ASN A 69 10.20 -15.55 0.23
N TYR A 70 9.12 -16.04 0.83
CA TYR A 70 8.85 -15.85 2.24
C TYR A 70 8.42 -17.18 2.87
N THR A 71 8.77 -17.37 4.14
CA THR A 71 8.39 -18.55 4.91
C THR A 71 7.20 -18.19 5.78
N VAL A 72 6.12 -18.96 5.67
CA VAL A 72 4.98 -18.86 6.58
C VAL A 72 5.35 -19.61 7.86
N VAL A 73 5.40 -18.91 8.99
CA VAL A 73 5.57 -19.53 10.30
C VAL A 73 4.20 -19.66 10.95
N ASP A 74 3.73 -20.90 11.12
CA ASP A 74 2.42 -21.23 11.74
C ASP A 74 2.58 -21.63 13.23
N GLU A 75 3.78 -21.47 13.77
CA GLU A 75 4.09 -21.76 15.17
C GLU A 75 3.98 -20.49 16.03
N LEU A 76 3.67 -20.68 17.32
CA LEU A 76 3.68 -19.60 18.29
C LEU A 76 5.13 -19.16 18.54
N LEU A 77 5.51 -18.03 17.92
CA LEU A 77 6.82 -17.43 18.11
C LEU A 77 6.84 -16.58 19.39
N LEU A 78 7.60 -17.03 20.38
CA LEU A 78 7.82 -16.30 21.63
C LEU A 78 9.01 -15.34 21.45
N PRO A 79 8.80 -14.02 21.64
CA PRO A 79 9.90 -13.08 21.61
C PRO A 79 10.86 -13.25 22.79
N GLU A 80 12.10 -12.80 22.62
CA GLU A 80 13.12 -12.85 23.66
C GLU A 80 12.64 -12.12 24.94
N GLY A 81 12.86 -12.75 26.10
CA GLY A 81 12.47 -12.20 27.40
C GLY A 81 11.00 -12.39 27.79
N PHE A 82 10.20 -13.10 26.98
CA PHE A 82 8.85 -13.51 27.35
C PHE A 82 8.81 -14.97 27.80
N THR A 83 7.85 -15.29 28.65
CA THR A 83 7.51 -16.66 29.06
C THR A 83 6.03 -16.86 28.83
N TYR A 84 5.63 -18.08 28.49
CA TYR A 84 4.22 -18.44 28.35
C TYR A 84 3.93 -19.63 29.23
N ASP A 85 2.83 -19.56 29.97
CA ASP A 85 2.28 -20.70 30.67
C ASP A 85 1.29 -21.41 29.75
N VAL A 86 1.57 -22.68 29.47
CA VAL A 86 0.63 -23.53 28.74
C VAL A 86 -0.48 -23.93 29.72
N VAL A 87 -1.66 -23.34 29.55
CA VAL A 87 -2.86 -23.78 30.25
C VAL A 87 -3.42 -24.99 29.49
N ALA A 88 -2.77 -26.14 29.64
CA ALA A 88 -3.31 -27.42 29.20
C ALA A 88 -4.04 -28.08 30.37
N VAL A 89 -5.27 -28.54 30.11
CA VAL A 89 -6.07 -29.42 30.98
C VAL A 89 -5.72 -30.88 30.67
#